data_AF-A0A3M5DZA2-F1
#
_entry.id   AF-A0A3M5DZA2-F1
#
_cell.length_a   1.000
_cell.length_b   1.000
_cell.length_c   1.000
_cell.angle_alpha   90.00
_cell.angle_beta   90.00
_cell.angle_gamma   90.00
#
_symmetry.space_group_name_H-M   'P 1'
#
loop_
_entity.id
_entity.type
_entity.pdbx_description
1 polymer ?
#
loop_
_entity_poly.entity_id
_entity_poly.type
_entity_poly.pdbx_seq_one_letter_code
_entity_poly.pdbx_strand_id
1 'polypeptide(L)'
;MTLLDYLASHPLAFVLCAILLGLLVGSFLNVVVHRLPKMMERNWKAEAREALGLEPEPKQATYNLVLPNSACPRCGHEIRPWENIPLVSYLALGGKCSSCKAAIGKRYPLVELATALLSGYVAWHFGFTWQAGAMLLLTWGLLAMSLIDADHQLLPDVLVLPLLWLGLIANHFGLFASLDDALFGAVFGYLSLWSVFWLFKLVTGKEGMGYGDFKLLAMLGAWGGWQILPLTILLSSLVGAILGVIMLRLQRERMQGGLLPSEGEFFKLYGLTEKRLKLAKPEQYVVLPEVISKEPLGPAVRQGDEAWFNIVRWTLYGLLNAEELGVTSSNVERQARDSRNPDVARLLGSEGDAGKDLQLPRDWVVQMVRQVGNYGEIFARNVGDGSPLKMPRGLNAQWNLGGLHYAPPIR
;
A
#
# COMPACT_ATOMS: atom_id res chain seq x y z
N MET A 1 44.45 24.89 25.15
CA MET A 1 43.48 25.02 24.05
C MET A 1 42.19 24.36 24.50
N THR A 2 41.04 25.04 24.38
CA THR A 2 39.76 24.38 24.65
C THR A 2 39.47 23.35 23.55
N LEU A 3 38.56 22.40 23.81
CA LEU A 3 38.14 21.42 22.80
C LEU A 3 37.60 22.11 21.54
N LEU A 4 36.86 23.21 21.71
CA LEU A 4 36.32 23.99 20.60
C LEU A 4 37.44 24.63 19.77
N ASP A 5 38.45 25.21 20.40
CA ASP A 5 39.60 25.79 19.70
C ASP A 5 40.40 24.71 18.96
N TYR A 6 40.49 23.50 19.53
CA TYR A 6 41.16 22.37 18.89
C TYR A 6 40.41 21.89 17.64
N LEU A 7 39.09 21.71 17.73
CA LEU A 7 38.26 21.30 16.59
C LEU A 7 38.22 22.36 15.48
N ALA A 8 38.21 23.64 15.86
CA ALA A 8 38.29 24.75 14.91
C ALA A 8 39.63 24.81 14.17
N SER A 9 40.73 24.46 14.85
CA SER A 9 42.09 24.52 14.28
C SER A 9 42.51 23.23 13.54
N HIS A 10 41.85 22.10 13.79
CA HIS A 10 42.20 20.80 13.20
C HIS A 10 41.00 20.21 12.41
N PRO A 11 40.87 20.53 11.10
CA PRO A 11 39.74 20.09 10.29
C PRO A 11 39.52 18.57 10.27
N LEU A 12 40.61 17.79 10.25
CA LEU A 12 40.51 16.33 10.30
C LEU A 12 39.90 15.83 11.61
N ALA A 13 40.24 16.45 12.75
CA ALA A 13 39.66 16.09 14.03
C ALA A 13 38.15 16.38 14.06
N PHE A 14 37.74 17.53 13.51
CA PHE A 14 36.33 17.87 13.38
C PHE A 14 35.55 16.88 12.49
N VAL A 15 36.09 16.53 11.31
CA VAL A 15 35.47 15.55 10.41
C VAL A 15 35.33 14.19 11.09
N LEU A 16 36.36 13.71 11.79
CA LEU A 16 36.30 12.45 12.52
C LEU A 16 35.25 12.48 13.64
N CYS A 17 35.18 13.59 14.40
CA CYS A 17 34.14 13.79 15.40
C CYS A 17 32.73 13.79 14.78
N ALA A 18 32.54 14.42 13.62
CA ALA A 18 31.27 14.42 12.91
C ALA A 18 30.88 13.03 12.38
N ILE A 19 31.84 12.23 11.91
CA ILE A 19 31.62 10.83 11.52
C ILE A 19 31.16 10.00 12.73
N LEU A 20 31.85 10.13 13.87
CA LEU A 20 31.48 9.42 15.10
C LEU A 20 30.10 9.84 15.61
N LEU A 21 29.79 11.14 15.58
CA LEU A 21 28.46 11.63 15.91
C LEU A 21 27.41 11.09 14.93
N GLY A 22 27.71 11.09 13.63
CA GLY A 22 26.83 10.54 12.59
C GLY A 22 26.55 9.05 12.77
N LEU A 23 27.50 8.26 13.27
CA LEU A 23 27.27 6.86 13.64
C LEU A 23 26.22 6.73 14.77
N LEU A 24 26.38 7.52 15.83
CA LEU A 24 25.47 7.52 16.98
C LEU A 24 24.06 7.98 16.58
N VAL A 25 24.00 9.08 15.82
CA VAL A 25 22.73 9.60 15.28
C VAL A 25 22.11 8.60 14.32
N GLY A 26 22.88 7.95 13.45
CA GLY A 26 22.38 6.94 12.52
C GLY A 26 21.74 5.74 13.23
N SER A 27 22.32 5.29 14.34
CA SER A 27 21.69 4.27 15.20
C SER A 27 20.35 4.77 15.77
N PHE A 28 20.26 6.04 16.19
CA PHE A 28 18.99 6.64 16.60
C PHE A 28 17.99 6.80 15.43
N LEU A 29 18.44 7.15 14.23
CA LEU A 29 17.58 7.25 13.05
C LEU A 29 16.92 5.92 12.70
N ASN A 30 17.60 4.78 12.89
CA ASN A 30 16.97 3.47 12.76
C ASN A 30 15.76 3.31 13.70
N VAL A 31 15.82 3.88 14.92
CA VAL A 31 14.71 3.88 15.87
C VAL A 31 13.58 4.80 15.37
N VAL A 32 13.91 6.02 14.94
CA VAL A 32 12.94 6.99 14.42
C VAL A 32 12.18 6.41 13.22
N VAL A 33 12.91 5.90 12.22
CA VAL A 33 12.35 5.34 10.99
C VAL A 33 11.41 4.17 11.30
N HIS A 34 11.76 3.32 12.27
CA HIS A 34 10.93 2.18 12.64
C HIS A 34 9.71 2.54 13.49
N ARG A 35 9.85 3.47 14.45
CA ARG A 35 8.85 3.71 15.49
C ARG A 35 7.91 4.84 15.15
N LEU A 36 8.38 5.89 14.50
CA LEU A 36 7.57 7.08 14.24
C LEU A 36 6.30 6.76 13.43
N PRO A 37 6.35 6.01 12.31
CA PRO A 37 5.15 5.67 11.55
C PRO A 37 4.14 4.86 12.37
N LYS A 38 4.62 3.94 13.22
CA LYS A 38 3.78 3.14 14.12
C LYS A 38 3.12 3.98 15.21
N MET A 39 3.83 4.97 15.75
CA MET A 39 3.25 5.90 16.72
C MET A 39 2.14 6.73 16.06
N MET A 40 2.36 7.21 14.84
CA MET A 40 1.35 7.94 14.07
C MET A 40 0.13 7.06 13.77
N GLU A 41 0.32 5.81 13.36
CA GLU A 41 -0.78 4.87 13.12
C GLU A 41 -1.60 4.60 14.39
N ARG A 42 -0.95 4.46 15.55
CA ARG A 42 -1.64 4.28 16.85
C ARG A 42 -2.47 5.51 17.21
N ASN A 43 -1.91 6.70 17.04
CA ASN A 43 -2.64 7.95 17.31
C ASN A 43 -3.82 8.10 16.36
N TRP A 44 -3.63 7.87 15.07
CA TRP A 44 -4.70 7.92 14.07
C TRP A 44 -5.83 6.95 14.38
N LYS A 45 -5.51 5.71 14.80
CA LYS A 45 -6.54 4.74 15.23
C LYS A 45 -7.31 5.21 16.46
N ALA A 46 -6.63 5.82 17.44
CA ALA A 46 -7.28 6.36 18.62
C ALA A 46 -8.27 7.48 18.24
N GLU A 47 -7.82 8.44 17.41
CA GLU A 47 -8.64 9.54 16.90
C GLU A 47 -9.83 9.05 16.06
N ALA A 48 -9.61 8.05 15.19
CA ALA A 48 -10.68 7.48 14.38
C ALA A 48 -11.75 6.78 15.23
N ARG A 49 -11.35 6.05 16.28
CA ARG A 49 -12.29 5.41 17.20
C ARG A 49 -13.10 6.44 17.97
N GLU A 50 -12.45 7.49 18.44
CA GLU A 50 -13.12 8.61 19.11
C GLU A 50 -14.15 9.28 18.18
N ALA A 51 -13.76 9.60 16.95
CA ALA A 51 -14.64 10.21 15.95
C ALA A 51 -15.84 9.31 15.56
N LEU A 52 -15.67 7.98 15.59
CA LEU A 52 -16.71 7.00 15.30
C LEU A 52 -17.53 6.59 16.53
N GLY A 53 -17.26 7.14 17.71
CA GLY A 53 -17.95 6.77 18.96
C GLY A 53 -17.70 5.33 19.41
N LEU A 54 -16.57 4.73 19.01
CA LEU A 54 -16.17 3.38 19.40
C LEU A 54 -15.44 3.42 20.74
N GLU A 55 -15.59 2.36 21.54
CA GLU A 55 -14.85 2.18 22.80
C GLU A 55 -13.33 2.35 22.58
N PRO A 56 -12.60 3.05 23.45
CA PRO A 56 -11.17 3.22 23.32
C PRO A 56 -10.45 1.86 23.36
N GLU A 57 -9.33 1.74 22.66
CA GLU A 57 -8.51 0.55 22.80
C GLU A 57 -8.00 0.39 24.24
N PRO A 58 -7.87 -0.85 24.74
CA PRO A 58 -7.27 -1.09 26.05
C PRO A 58 -5.86 -0.47 26.09
N LYS A 59 -5.51 0.13 27.24
CA LYS A 59 -4.21 0.80 27.46
C LYS A 59 -3.07 -0.14 27.05
N GLN A 60 -2.46 0.16 25.91
CA GLN A 60 -1.28 -0.55 25.43
C GLN A 60 -0.05 -0.13 26.23
N ALA A 61 0.99 -0.97 26.24
CA ALA A 61 2.28 -0.61 26.80
C ALA A 61 2.86 0.63 26.11
N THR A 62 3.59 1.45 26.88
CA THR A 62 4.24 2.67 26.41
C THR A 62 5.10 2.38 25.18
N TYR A 63 4.86 3.14 24.10
CA TYR A 63 5.58 2.99 22.85
C TYR A 63 5.90 4.36 22.28
N ASN A 64 7.14 4.79 22.42
CA ASN A 64 7.67 6.05 21.93
C ASN A 64 9.11 5.88 21.42
N LEU A 65 9.79 6.99 21.12
CA LEU A 65 11.17 6.97 20.61
C LEU A 65 12.21 6.49 21.64
N VAL A 66 11.87 6.52 22.94
CA VAL A 66 12.76 6.14 24.04
C VAL A 66 12.46 4.73 24.54
N LEU A 67 11.17 4.40 24.72
CA LEU A 67 10.70 3.15 25.29
C LEU A 67 9.77 2.39 24.31
N PRO A 68 9.81 1.05 24.28
CA PRO A 68 10.67 0.16 25.05
C PRO A 68 12.13 0.15 24.55
N ASN A 69 13.02 -0.59 25.21
CA ASN A 69 14.36 -0.84 24.69
C ASN A 69 14.30 -1.52 23.31
N SER A 70 15.34 -1.33 22.49
CA SER A 70 15.49 -2.09 21.25
C SER A 70 15.58 -3.58 21.57
N ALA A 71 14.84 -4.41 20.85
CA ALA A 71 14.78 -5.86 21.11
C ALA A 71 14.87 -6.67 19.82
N CYS A 72 15.39 -7.89 19.93
CA CYS A 72 15.44 -8.81 18.80
C CYS A 72 14.02 -9.22 18.39
N PRO A 73 13.64 -9.08 17.10
CA PRO A 73 12.29 -9.42 16.65
C PRO A 73 11.98 -10.93 16.70
N ARG A 74 13.00 -11.79 16.82
CA ARG A 74 12.82 -13.25 16.83
C ARG A 74 12.69 -13.83 18.23
N CYS A 75 13.49 -13.36 19.20
CA CYS A 75 13.51 -13.91 20.55
C CYS A 75 13.09 -12.92 21.65
N GLY A 76 12.87 -11.65 21.32
CA GLY A 76 12.52 -10.62 22.31
C GLY A 76 13.67 -10.19 23.23
N HIS A 77 14.89 -10.68 23.00
CA HIS A 77 16.08 -10.26 23.77
C HIS A 77 16.27 -8.75 23.69
N GLU A 78 16.28 -8.08 24.84
CA GLU A 78 16.58 -6.66 24.93
C GLU A 78 18.06 -6.42 24.61
N ILE A 79 18.29 -5.58 23.59
CA ILE A 79 19.62 -5.24 23.09
C ILE A 79 20.29 -4.35 24.13
N ARG A 80 21.43 -4.80 24.66
CA ARG A 80 22.21 -4.05 25.65
C ARG A 80 22.96 -2.90 24.97
N PRO A 81 23.35 -1.83 25.69
CA PRO A 81 24.04 -0.69 25.08
C PRO A 81 25.30 -1.05 24.28
N TRP A 82 26.11 -2.01 24.75
CA TRP A 82 27.30 -2.47 24.03
C TRP A 82 27.00 -3.36 22.81
N GLU A 83 25.81 -3.96 22.75
CA GLU A 83 25.30 -4.67 21.57
C GLU A 83 24.74 -3.68 20.53
N ASN A 84 24.62 -2.41 20.89
CA ASN A 84 24.10 -1.32 20.07
C ASN A 84 25.16 -0.27 19.70
N ILE A 85 26.45 -0.62 19.78
CA ILE A 85 27.54 0.26 19.31
C ILE A 85 27.54 0.24 17.77
N PRO A 86 27.27 1.38 17.10
CA PRO A 86 27.07 1.43 15.65
C PRO A 86 28.24 0.81 14.88
N LEU A 87 27.94 0.01 13.85
CA LEU A 87 28.84 -0.81 13.03
C LEU A 87 29.66 -1.86 13.78
N VAL A 88 30.29 -1.49 14.89
CA VAL A 88 31.22 -2.32 15.67
C VAL A 88 30.51 -3.53 16.25
N SER A 89 29.34 -3.34 16.90
CA SER A 89 28.61 -4.46 17.48
C SER A 89 28.08 -5.41 16.40
N TYR A 90 27.63 -4.88 15.26
CA TYR A 90 27.17 -5.68 14.13
C TYR A 90 28.29 -6.57 13.57
N LEU A 91 29.48 -6.01 13.36
CA LEU A 91 30.64 -6.75 12.88
C LEU A 91 31.14 -7.77 13.91
N ALA A 92 31.24 -7.37 15.18
CA ALA A 92 31.69 -8.26 16.26
C ALA A 92 30.75 -9.46 16.48
N LEU A 93 29.44 -9.28 16.29
CA LEU A 93 28.45 -10.34 16.38
C LEU A 93 28.27 -11.13 15.07
N GLY A 94 29.00 -10.77 14.00
CA GLY A 94 28.89 -11.39 12.68
C GLY A 94 27.51 -11.19 12.04
N GLY A 95 26.87 -10.05 12.32
CA GLY A 95 25.52 -9.71 11.86
C GLY A 95 24.43 -10.59 12.45
N LYS A 96 24.63 -11.14 13.66
CA LYS A 96 23.68 -12.05 14.32
C LYS A 96 23.30 -11.55 15.72
N CYS A 97 22.10 -11.91 16.18
CA CYS A 97 21.70 -11.67 17.56
C CYS A 97 22.62 -12.43 18.53
N SER A 98 23.05 -11.78 19.62
CA SER A 98 23.91 -12.39 20.64
C SER A 98 23.29 -13.64 21.28
N SER A 99 21.98 -13.58 21.57
CA SER A 99 21.18 -14.64 22.20
C SER A 99 20.76 -15.72 21.19
N CYS A 100 19.86 -15.42 20.25
CA CYS A 100 19.27 -16.45 19.37
C CYS A 100 20.04 -16.73 18.07
N LYS A 101 21.16 -16.02 17.81
CA LYS A 101 21.98 -16.14 16.60
C LYS A 101 21.26 -15.90 15.27
N ALA A 102 20.03 -15.39 15.30
CA ALA A 102 19.30 -14.98 14.10
C ALA A 102 20.03 -13.83 13.39
N ALA A 103 19.99 -13.83 12.06
CA ALA A 103 20.60 -12.77 11.26
C ALA A 103 19.89 -11.43 11.49
N ILE A 104 20.68 -10.38 11.68
CA ILE A 104 20.24 -8.98 11.78
C ILE A 104 20.34 -8.37 10.38
N GLY A 105 19.29 -7.65 9.97
CA GLY A 105 19.22 -7.03 8.65
C GLY A 105 20.38 -6.06 8.39
N LYS A 106 20.90 -6.05 7.16
CA LYS A 106 21.99 -5.15 6.75
C LYS A 106 21.59 -3.67 6.74
N ARG A 107 20.30 -3.37 6.78
CA ARG A 107 19.78 -2.01 6.81
C ARG A 107 20.33 -1.20 7.98
N TYR A 108 20.37 -1.77 9.18
CA TYR A 108 20.83 -1.07 10.38
C TYR A 108 22.26 -0.51 10.22
N PRO A 109 23.28 -1.33 9.91
CA PRO A 109 24.63 -0.82 9.71
C PRO A 109 24.75 0.06 8.45
N LEU A 110 23.93 -0.15 7.42
CA LEU A 110 23.95 0.72 6.24
C LEU A 110 23.45 2.14 6.54
N VAL A 111 22.40 2.29 7.36
CA VAL A 111 21.90 3.61 7.80
C VAL A 111 22.92 4.30 8.69
N GLU A 112 23.57 3.56 9.59
CA GLU A 112 24.65 4.09 10.43
C GLU A 112 25.83 4.60 9.58
N LEU A 113 26.27 3.78 8.63
CA LEU A 113 27.36 4.14 7.71
C LEU A 113 26.99 5.34 6.83
N ALA A 114 25.78 5.35 6.26
CA ALA A 114 25.31 6.45 5.42
C ALA A 114 25.25 7.76 6.21
N THR A 115 24.68 7.73 7.42
CA THR A 115 24.64 8.91 8.30
C THR A 115 26.06 9.41 8.62
N ALA A 116 26.98 8.50 8.95
CA ALA A 116 28.36 8.83 9.26
C ALA A 116 29.11 9.46 8.07
N LEU A 117 28.98 8.88 6.87
CA LEU A 117 29.61 9.40 5.66
C LEU A 117 29.06 10.77 5.27
N LEU A 118 27.74 10.94 5.33
CA LEU A 118 27.09 12.22 5.04
C LEU A 118 27.50 13.29 6.07
N SER A 119 27.57 12.94 7.36
CA SER A 119 28.07 13.85 8.39
C SER A 119 29.53 14.24 8.20
N GLY A 120 30.39 13.29 7.81
CA GLY A 120 31.77 13.56 7.45
C GLY A 120 31.87 14.50 6.25
N TYR A 121 31.05 14.31 5.22
CA TYR A 121 31.00 15.17 4.04
C TYR A 121 30.57 16.61 4.39
N VAL A 122 29.51 16.77 5.19
CA VAL A 122 29.05 18.09 5.64
C VAL A 122 30.14 18.79 6.45
N ALA A 123 30.78 18.08 7.39
CA ALA A 123 31.86 18.63 8.20
C ALA A 123 33.10 19.02 7.38
N TRP A 124 33.43 18.23 6.35
CA TRP A 124 34.53 18.52 5.44
C TRP A 124 34.24 19.74 4.56
N HIS A 125 33.00 19.88 4.07
CA HIS A 125 32.61 20.96 3.18
C HIS A 125 32.47 22.31 3.89
N PHE A 126 31.78 22.34 5.05
CA PHE A 126 31.47 23.59 5.76
C PHE A 126 32.48 23.95 6.86
N GLY A 127 33.36 23.01 7.26
CA GLY A 127 34.28 23.20 8.37
C GLY A 127 33.57 23.39 9.72
N PHE A 128 34.32 23.80 10.75
CA PHE A 128 33.77 24.02 12.08
C PHE A 128 32.97 25.34 12.14
N THR A 129 31.72 25.29 11.67
CA THR A 129 30.84 26.46 11.51
C THR A 129 29.39 26.16 11.92
N TRP A 130 28.59 27.20 12.16
CA TRP A 130 27.16 27.03 12.43
C TRP A 130 26.39 26.48 11.22
N GLN A 131 26.86 26.77 10.01
CA GLN A 131 26.37 26.20 8.76
C GLN A 131 26.51 24.67 8.77
N ALA A 132 27.66 24.14 9.21
CA ALA A 132 27.87 22.71 9.34
C ALA A 132 26.87 22.07 10.31
N GLY A 133 26.68 22.67 11.49
CA GLY A 133 25.72 22.18 12.48
C GLY A 133 24.27 22.15 11.95
N ALA A 134 23.84 23.22 11.29
CA ALA A 134 22.51 23.29 10.69
C ALA A 134 22.35 22.27 9.54
N MET A 135 23.34 22.14 8.66
CA MET A 135 23.30 21.15 7.57
C MET A 135 23.34 19.71 8.06
N LEU A 136 24.01 19.42 9.17
CA LEU A 136 23.96 18.09 9.80
C LEU A 136 22.51 17.75 10.21
N LEU A 137 21.82 18.67 10.89
CA LEU A 137 20.42 18.49 11.29
C LEU A 137 19.49 18.28 10.08
N LEU A 138 19.63 19.12 9.03
CA LEU A 138 18.87 18.96 7.79
C LEU A 138 19.14 17.60 7.14
N THR A 139 20.40 17.20 7.05
CA THR A 139 20.84 15.94 6.43
C THR A 139 20.26 14.73 7.17
N TRP A 140 20.31 14.73 8.50
CA TRP A 140 19.73 13.65 9.31
C TRP A 140 18.21 13.58 9.16
N GLY A 141 17.55 14.74 9.11
CA GLY A 141 16.12 14.85 8.84
C GLY A 141 15.73 14.27 7.47
N LEU A 142 16.39 14.71 6.40
CA LEU A 142 16.16 14.25 5.04
C LEU A 142 16.41 12.74 4.88
N LEU A 143 17.48 12.23 5.50
CA LEU A 143 17.75 10.78 5.49
C LEU A 143 16.65 10.00 6.21
N ALA A 144 16.21 10.46 7.39
CA ALA A 144 15.11 9.82 8.11
C ALA A 144 13.80 9.82 7.31
N MET A 145 13.44 10.97 6.71
CA MET A 145 12.23 11.10 5.89
C MET A 145 12.31 10.22 4.64
N SER A 146 13.45 10.19 3.95
CA SER A 146 13.64 9.33 2.77
C SER A 146 13.51 7.84 3.11
N LEU A 147 14.02 7.41 4.27
CA LEU A 147 13.90 6.03 4.72
C LEU A 147 12.47 5.67 5.17
N ILE A 148 11.74 6.61 5.77
CA ILE A 148 10.32 6.42 6.12
C ILE A 148 9.47 6.35 4.86
N ASP A 149 9.71 7.26 3.92
CA ASP A 149 9.00 7.30 2.63
C ASP A 149 9.23 6.01 1.82
N ALA A 150 10.47 5.51 1.75
CA ALA A 150 10.78 4.26 1.06
C ALA A 150 10.03 3.04 1.63
N ASP A 151 9.72 3.04 2.93
CA ASP A 151 9.02 1.92 3.59
C ASP A 151 7.50 2.07 3.59
N HIS A 152 7.02 3.29 3.82
CA HIS A 152 5.63 3.56 4.16
C HIS A 152 4.93 4.52 3.19
N GLN A 153 5.67 5.15 2.27
CA GLN A 153 5.16 6.20 1.37
C GLN A 153 4.49 7.35 2.15
N LEU A 154 5.09 7.67 3.31
CA LEU A 154 4.61 8.70 4.23
C LEU A 154 5.71 9.72 4.49
N LEU A 155 5.31 10.99 4.55
CA LEU A 155 6.19 12.11 4.87
C LEU A 155 5.70 12.79 6.15
N PRO A 156 6.30 12.48 7.33
CA PRO A 156 5.77 12.93 8.61
C PRO A 156 5.92 14.43 8.83
N ASP A 157 4.80 15.12 9.06
CA ASP A 157 4.78 16.56 9.36
C ASP A 157 5.62 16.94 10.58
N VAL A 158 5.70 16.04 11.58
CA VAL A 158 6.52 16.22 12.78
C VAL A 158 8.03 16.29 12.49
N LEU A 159 8.47 15.86 11.29
CA LEU A 159 9.85 16.05 10.82
C LEU A 159 9.94 17.25 9.88
N VAL A 160 9.02 17.35 8.91
CA VAL A 160 9.07 18.37 7.85
C VAL A 160 8.91 19.78 8.42
N LEU A 161 7.89 20.01 9.24
CA LEU A 161 7.54 21.35 9.70
C LEU A 161 8.61 21.94 10.61
N PRO A 162 9.17 21.22 11.61
CA PRO A 162 10.29 21.75 12.39
C PRO A 162 11.50 22.08 11.53
N LEU A 163 11.84 21.25 10.53
CA LEU A 163 12.96 21.53 9.63
C LEU A 163 12.71 22.75 8.75
N LEU A 164 11.47 22.96 8.30
CA LEU A 164 11.09 24.18 7.57
C LEU A 164 11.34 25.42 8.42
N TRP A 165 10.84 25.43 9.66
CA TRP A 165 11.04 26.55 10.58
C TRP A 165 12.52 26.78 10.91
N LEU A 166 13.28 25.71 11.12
CA LEU A 166 14.72 25.79 11.35
C LEU A 166 15.47 26.39 10.15
N GLY A 167 15.04 26.12 8.92
CA GLY A 167 15.60 26.74 7.71
C GLY A 167 15.40 28.26 7.69
N LEU A 168 14.17 28.73 7.98
CA LEU A 168 13.88 30.16 8.08
C LEU A 168 14.67 30.83 9.20
N ILE A 169 14.77 30.19 10.37
CA ILE A 169 15.56 30.70 11.50
C ILE A 169 17.05 30.75 11.14
N ALA A 170 17.58 29.71 10.49
CA ALA A 170 18.98 29.68 10.04
C ALA A 170 19.28 30.83 9.06
N ASN A 171 18.37 31.11 8.13
CA ASN A 171 18.53 32.18 7.15
C ASN A 171 18.23 33.58 7.71
N HIS A 172 17.49 33.69 8.82
CA HIS A 172 17.46 34.93 9.60
C HIS A 172 18.85 35.33 10.10
N PHE A 173 19.70 34.34 10.46
CA PHE A 173 21.11 34.57 10.81
C PHE A 173 22.05 34.63 9.58
N GLY A 174 21.51 34.60 8.36
CA GLY A 174 22.29 34.69 7.12
C GLY A 174 23.20 33.48 6.86
N LEU A 175 22.82 32.29 7.33
CA LEU A 175 23.69 31.10 7.22
C LEU A 175 23.83 30.57 5.79
N PHE A 176 22.77 30.59 4.97
CA PHE A 176 22.79 30.00 3.61
C PHE A 176 22.27 30.96 2.52
N ALA A 177 21.16 31.63 2.77
CA ALA A 177 20.49 32.55 1.85
C ALA A 177 19.94 33.77 2.60
N SER A 178 19.51 34.79 1.85
CA SER A 178 18.77 35.90 2.44
C SER A 178 17.42 35.41 3.00
N LEU A 179 16.90 36.08 4.03
CA LEU A 179 15.60 35.73 4.59
C LEU A 179 14.47 35.86 3.55
N ASP A 180 14.55 36.86 2.68
CA ASP A 180 13.58 37.06 1.60
C ASP A 180 13.60 35.89 0.62
N ASP A 181 14.79 35.48 0.17
CA ASP A 181 14.93 34.32 -0.72
C ASP A 181 14.42 33.04 -0.08
N ALA A 182 14.71 32.83 1.21
CA ALA A 182 14.25 31.67 1.97
C ALA A 182 12.73 31.65 2.17
N LEU A 183 12.14 32.80 2.51
CA LEU A 183 10.70 32.95 2.68
C LEU A 183 9.96 32.68 1.36
N PHE A 184 10.38 33.34 0.28
CA PHE A 184 9.80 33.11 -1.04
C PHE A 184 10.15 31.72 -1.58
N GLY A 185 11.27 31.14 -1.16
CA GLY A 185 11.59 29.74 -1.40
C GLY A 185 10.55 28.80 -0.77
N ALA A 186 10.17 29.03 0.49
CA ALA A 186 9.12 28.25 1.13
C ALA A 186 7.76 28.42 0.45
N VAL A 187 7.40 29.66 0.11
CA VAL A 187 6.14 29.99 -0.58
C VAL A 187 6.08 29.35 -1.96
N PHE A 188 7.09 29.55 -2.81
CA PHE A 188 7.12 28.98 -4.16
C PHE A 188 7.30 27.46 -4.14
N GLY A 189 8.06 26.92 -3.18
CA GLY A 189 8.19 25.48 -2.98
C GLY A 189 6.83 24.83 -2.70
N TYR A 190 6.02 25.41 -1.82
CA TYR A 190 4.67 24.90 -1.55
C TYR A 190 3.74 25.10 -2.75
N LEU A 191 3.65 26.34 -3.26
CA LEU A 191 2.66 26.72 -4.26
C LEU A 191 2.90 26.10 -5.63
N SER A 192 4.16 25.80 -5.99
CA SER A 192 4.49 25.21 -7.29
C SER A 192 3.79 23.85 -7.50
N LEU A 193 4.05 22.89 -6.62
CA LEU A 193 3.44 21.55 -6.71
C LEU A 193 1.93 21.58 -6.37
N TRP A 194 1.51 22.45 -5.44
CA TRP A 194 0.09 22.65 -5.13
C TRP A 194 -0.71 23.12 -6.35
N SER A 195 -0.15 24.05 -7.14
CA SER A 195 -0.80 24.56 -8.36
C SER A 195 -0.91 23.48 -9.43
N VAL A 196 0.15 22.68 -9.62
CA VAL A 196 0.16 21.53 -10.55
C VAL A 196 -0.88 20.49 -10.13
N PHE A 197 -0.97 20.18 -8.83
CA PHE A 197 -1.96 19.25 -8.29
C PHE A 197 -3.39 19.72 -8.57
N TRP A 198 -3.72 20.98 -8.29
CA TRP A 198 -5.06 21.49 -8.55
C TRP A 198 -5.40 21.54 -10.03
N LEU A 199 -4.46 21.95 -10.88
CA LEU A 199 -4.65 21.91 -12.33
C LEU A 199 -4.94 20.49 -12.81
N PHE A 200 -4.16 19.51 -12.34
CA PHE A 200 -4.38 18.10 -12.67
C PHE A 200 -5.74 17.59 -12.16
N LYS A 201 -6.12 17.93 -10.93
CA LYS A 201 -7.39 17.54 -10.31
C LYS A 201 -8.58 18.14 -11.05
N LEU A 202 -8.50 19.40 -11.46
CA LEU A 202 -9.55 20.07 -12.24
C LEU A 202 -9.71 19.46 -13.64
N VAL A 203 -8.61 19.08 -14.29
CA VAL A 203 -8.65 18.50 -15.65
C VAL A 203 -9.10 17.05 -15.64
N THR A 204 -8.65 16.25 -14.67
CA THR A 204 -8.85 14.78 -14.68
C THR A 204 -9.95 14.31 -13.74
N GLY A 205 -10.40 15.15 -12.80
CA GLY A 205 -11.28 14.76 -11.70
C GLY A 205 -10.64 13.79 -10.69
N LYS A 206 -9.33 13.51 -10.82
CA LYS A 206 -8.60 12.54 -9.98
C LYS A 206 -7.57 13.25 -9.13
N GLU A 207 -7.30 12.68 -7.96
CA GLU A 207 -6.19 13.11 -7.11
C GLU A 207 -4.89 12.50 -7.63
N GLY A 208 -3.93 13.35 -8.00
CA GLY A 208 -2.73 12.92 -8.73
C GLY A 208 -1.44 12.82 -7.91
N MET A 209 -1.38 13.40 -6.70
CA MET A 209 -0.15 13.51 -5.92
C MET A 209 -0.45 13.66 -4.42
N GLY A 210 0.44 13.16 -3.56
CA GLY A 210 0.36 13.33 -2.12
C GLY A 210 0.80 14.73 -1.66
N TYR A 211 0.14 15.26 -0.63
CA TYR A 211 0.43 16.61 -0.10
C TYR A 211 1.78 16.73 0.61
N GLY A 212 2.46 15.62 0.89
CA GLY A 212 3.77 15.61 1.56
C GLY A 212 4.87 16.32 0.77
N ASP A 213 4.86 16.15 -0.56
CA ASP A 213 5.88 16.72 -1.45
C ASP A 213 5.86 18.26 -1.46
N PHE A 214 4.68 18.85 -1.31
CA PHE A 214 4.52 20.32 -1.28
C PHE A 214 5.25 20.89 -0.07
N LYS A 215 5.12 20.21 1.08
CA LYS A 215 5.75 20.61 2.34
C LYS A 215 7.26 20.34 2.31
N LEU A 216 7.69 19.22 1.73
CA LEU A 216 9.11 18.91 1.54
C LEU A 216 9.79 19.97 0.68
N LEU A 217 9.19 20.35 -0.45
CA LEU A 217 9.76 21.34 -1.35
C LEU A 217 9.77 22.74 -0.72
N ALA A 218 8.72 23.10 0.03
CA ALA A 218 8.70 24.32 0.84
C ALA A 218 9.82 24.35 1.89
N MET A 219 10.04 23.22 2.57
CA MET A 219 11.14 23.09 3.53
C MET A 219 12.50 23.26 2.84
N LEU A 220 12.75 22.63 1.70
CA LEU A 220 14.00 22.83 0.97
C LEU A 220 14.19 24.29 0.52
N GLY A 221 13.13 24.95 0.06
CA GLY A 221 13.13 26.38 -0.26
C GLY A 221 13.45 27.27 0.94
N ALA A 222 12.98 26.92 2.14
CA ALA A 222 13.32 27.63 3.37
C ALA A 222 14.81 27.58 3.74
N TRP A 223 15.55 26.56 3.26
CA TRP A 223 16.99 26.41 3.52
C TRP A 223 17.85 27.05 2.44
N GLY A 224 17.56 26.82 1.16
CA GLY A 224 18.42 27.27 0.05
C GLY A 224 17.86 28.41 -0.80
N GLY A 225 16.68 28.93 -0.47
CA GLY A 225 15.99 29.95 -1.26
C GLY A 225 15.20 29.39 -2.45
N TRP A 226 14.50 30.26 -3.17
CA TRP A 226 13.70 29.84 -4.33
C TRP A 226 14.54 29.40 -5.54
N GLN A 227 15.78 29.88 -5.63
CA GLN A 227 16.68 29.64 -6.76
C GLN A 227 17.07 28.17 -6.88
N ILE A 228 17.13 27.43 -5.77
CA ILE A 228 17.49 26.01 -5.78
C ILE A 228 16.33 25.10 -6.20
N LEU A 229 15.09 25.59 -6.16
CA LEU A 229 13.89 24.76 -6.35
C LEU A 229 13.81 24.14 -7.74
N PRO A 230 14.01 24.88 -8.86
CA PRO A 230 13.87 24.30 -10.19
C PRO A 230 14.86 23.15 -10.43
N LEU A 231 16.12 23.33 -10.03
CA LEU A 231 17.14 22.30 -10.16
C LEU A 231 16.84 21.10 -9.25
N THR A 232 16.35 21.35 -8.04
CA THR A 232 15.99 20.29 -7.10
C THR A 232 14.87 19.41 -7.64
N ILE A 233 13.80 20.01 -8.21
CA ILE A 233 12.71 19.27 -8.86
C ILE A 233 13.21 18.47 -10.06
N LEU A 234 14.06 19.07 -10.89
CA LEU A 234 14.60 18.41 -12.08
C LEU A 234 15.45 17.19 -11.70
N LEU A 235 16.38 17.35 -10.76
CA LEU A 235 17.26 16.26 -10.33
C LEU A 235 16.50 15.17 -9.58
N SER A 236 15.58 15.53 -8.68
CA SER A 236 14.80 14.56 -7.91
C SER A 236 13.88 13.74 -8.82
N SER A 237 13.19 14.37 -9.77
CA SER A 237 12.35 13.67 -10.75
C SER A 237 13.16 12.81 -11.71
N LEU A 238 14.35 13.24 -12.14
CA LEU A 238 15.24 12.43 -12.97
C LEU A 238 15.72 11.18 -12.23
N VAL A 239 16.22 11.33 -11.00
CA VAL A 239 16.65 10.19 -10.18
C VAL A 239 15.47 9.26 -9.90
N GLY A 240 14.31 9.80 -9.53
CA GLY A 240 13.09 9.04 -9.32
C GLY A 240 12.64 8.28 -10.56
N ALA A 241 12.69 8.89 -11.74
CA ALA A 241 12.37 8.24 -13.01
C ALA A 241 13.35 7.11 -13.35
N ILE A 242 14.66 7.33 -13.17
CA ILE A 242 15.68 6.31 -13.42
C ILE A 242 15.47 5.11 -12.49
N LEU A 243 15.34 5.35 -11.17
CA LEU A 243 15.10 4.30 -10.19
C LEU A 243 13.77 3.59 -10.44
N GLY A 244 12.71 4.34 -10.77
CA GLY A 244 11.41 3.80 -11.12
C GLY A 244 11.46 2.90 -12.36
N VAL A 245 12.16 3.30 -13.41
CA VAL A 245 12.37 2.47 -14.61
C VAL A 245 13.17 1.21 -14.29
N ILE A 246 14.23 1.31 -13.48
CA ILE A 246 15.01 0.15 -13.04
C ILE A 246 14.12 -0.82 -12.26
N MET A 247 13.34 -0.32 -11.30
CA MET A 247 12.42 -1.13 -10.50
C MET A 247 11.36 -1.80 -11.38
N LEU A 248 10.77 -1.07 -12.33
CA LEU A 248 9.79 -1.62 -13.27
C LEU A 248 10.40 -2.68 -14.18
N ARG A 249 11.66 -2.53 -14.62
CA ARG A 249 12.35 -3.55 -15.43
C ARG A 249 12.64 -4.81 -14.62
N LEU A 250 13.15 -4.67 -13.40
CA LEU A 250 13.38 -5.80 -12.48
C LEU A 250 12.06 -6.50 -12.10
N GLN A 251 10.96 -5.74 -11.97
CA GLN A 251 9.62 -6.29 -11.78
C GLN A 251 9.08 -6.93 -13.05
N ARG A 252 9.35 -6.39 -14.24
CA ARG A 252 8.92 -6.96 -15.51
C ARG A 252 9.58 -8.31 -15.78
N GLU A 253 10.85 -8.47 -15.42
CA GLU A 253 11.54 -9.77 -15.42
C GLU A 253 10.87 -10.76 -14.44
N ARG A 254 10.43 -10.28 -13.27
CA ARG A 254 9.61 -11.07 -12.31
C ARG A 254 8.22 -11.42 -12.82
N MET A 255 7.58 -10.56 -13.61
CA MET A 255 6.23 -10.75 -14.18
C MET A 255 6.26 -11.59 -15.48
N GLN A 256 7.38 -11.61 -16.19
CA GLN A 256 7.61 -12.47 -17.36
C GLN A 256 7.91 -13.92 -16.98
N GLY A 257 8.45 -14.17 -15.77
CA GLY A 257 8.23 -15.44 -15.09
C GLY A 257 6.79 -15.45 -14.60
N GLY A 258 5.92 -16.27 -15.21
CA GLY A 258 4.48 -16.20 -14.95
C GLY A 258 4.15 -16.20 -13.45
N LEU A 259 3.46 -15.15 -12.98
CA LEU A 259 3.00 -15.07 -11.60
C LEU A 259 1.68 -14.28 -11.52
N LEU A 260 0.57 -15.02 -11.41
CA LEU A 260 -0.33 -14.73 -10.30
C LEU A 260 0.55 -14.79 -9.03
N PRO A 261 0.46 -13.82 -8.10
CA PRO A 261 1.20 -13.91 -6.84
C PRO A 261 0.93 -15.29 -6.25
N SER A 262 1.99 -15.98 -5.84
CA SER A 262 1.78 -17.25 -5.11
C SER A 262 0.83 -16.97 -3.94
N GLU A 263 -0.03 -17.92 -3.58
CA GLU A 263 -0.96 -17.73 -2.45
C GLU A 263 -0.22 -17.15 -1.22
N GLY A 264 0.99 -17.63 -0.96
CA GLY A 264 1.86 -17.11 0.10
C GLY A 264 2.27 -15.63 -0.03
N GLU A 265 2.47 -15.10 -1.24
CA GLU A 265 2.76 -13.68 -1.49
C GLU A 265 1.52 -12.81 -1.39
N PHE A 266 0.37 -13.29 -1.88
CA PHE A 266 -0.91 -12.62 -1.71
C PHE A 266 -1.24 -12.47 -0.21
N PHE A 267 -1.09 -13.56 0.55
CA PHE A 267 -1.26 -13.55 2.01
C PHE A 267 -0.26 -12.66 2.75
N LYS A 268 0.93 -12.44 2.19
CA LYS A 268 1.94 -11.53 2.75
C LYS A 268 1.62 -10.06 2.51
N LEU A 269 1.13 -9.72 1.31
CA LEU A 269 0.76 -8.36 0.93
C LEU A 269 -0.46 -7.85 1.72
N TYR A 270 -1.48 -8.70 1.87
CA TYR A 270 -2.73 -8.33 2.54
C TYR A 270 -2.77 -8.73 4.03
N GLY A 271 -1.69 -9.32 4.55
CA GLY A 271 -1.56 -9.65 5.98
C GLY A 271 -2.46 -10.78 6.47
N LEU A 272 -3.07 -11.55 5.56
CA LEU A 272 -3.97 -12.68 5.82
C LEU A 272 -3.19 -14.00 5.82
N THR A 273 -2.23 -14.18 6.72
CA THR A 273 -1.52 -15.47 6.80
C THR A 273 -2.47 -16.61 7.18
N GLU A 274 -2.24 -17.85 6.71
CA GLU A 274 -3.02 -19.03 7.14
C GLU A 274 -3.17 -19.12 8.67
N LYS A 275 -2.11 -18.75 9.40
CA LYS A 275 -2.12 -18.72 10.87
C LYS A 275 -3.09 -17.68 11.41
N ARG A 276 -3.19 -16.50 10.78
CA ARG A 276 -4.19 -15.47 11.12
C ARG A 276 -5.60 -15.88 10.72
N LEU A 277 -5.78 -16.51 9.55
CA LEU A 277 -7.06 -17.06 9.11
C LEU A 277 -7.56 -18.17 10.04
N LYS A 278 -6.67 -19.03 10.55
CA LYS A 278 -7.01 -20.06 11.56
C LYS A 278 -7.33 -19.47 12.94
N LEU A 279 -6.84 -18.28 13.25
CA LEU A 279 -7.14 -17.54 14.49
C LEU A 279 -8.31 -16.55 14.32
N ALA A 280 -8.73 -16.30 13.07
CA ALA A 280 -9.79 -15.38 12.72
C ALA A 280 -11.12 -16.01 13.11
N LYS A 281 -11.81 -15.36 14.04
CA LYS A 281 -13.22 -15.65 14.34
C LYS A 281 -14.05 -14.86 13.33
N PRO A 282 -14.83 -15.48 12.43
CA PRO A 282 -15.60 -14.77 11.40
C PRO A 282 -16.44 -13.62 11.95
N GLU A 283 -16.92 -13.75 13.19
CA GLU A 283 -17.77 -12.76 13.88
C GLU A 283 -17.03 -11.47 14.25
N GLN A 284 -15.69 -11.45 14.19
CA GLN A 284 -14.87 -10.28 14.50
C GLN A 284 -14.57 -9.40 13.28
N TYR A 285 -14.98 -9.82 12.08
CA TYR A 285 -14.71 -9.11 10.84
C TYR A 285 -15.99 -8.49 10.30
N VAL A 286 -15.92 -7.20 9.96
CA VAL A 286 -17.01 -6.46 9.35
C VAL A 286 -16.60 -6.11 7.92
N VAL A 287 -17.43 -6.51 6.95
CA VAL A 287 -17.31 -6.01 5.57
C VAL A 287 -17.80 -4.57 5.57
N LEU A 288 -16.91 -3.64 5.23
CA LEU A 288 -17.26 -2.22 5.13
C LEU A 288 -18.27 -1.99 4.00
N PRO A 289 -19.17 -1.00 4.13
CA PRO A 289 -20.22 -0.76 3.14
C PRO A 289 -19.71 -0.20 1.81
N GLU A 290 -18.49 0.37 1.78
CA GLU A 290 -17.93 1.00 0.59
C GLU A 290 -17.51 -0.01 -0.47
N VAL A 291 -18.06 0.13 -1.67
CA VAL A 291 -17.64 -0.61 -2.87
C VAL A 291 -16.75 0.30 -3.72
N ILE A 292 -15.46 -0.02 -3.81
CA ILE A 292 -14.45 0.83 -4.47
C ILE A 292 -14.18 0.46 -5.94
N SER A 293 -14.67 -0.68 -6.41
CA SER A 293 -14.44 -1.16 -7.77
C SER A 293 -15.64 -1.93 -8.33
N LYS A 294 -15.63 -2.16 -9.65
CA LYS A 294 -16.63 -2.97 -10.37
C LYS A 294 -15.96 -4.26 -10.82
N GLU A 295 -16.41 -5.39 -10.28
CA GLU A 295 -15.83 -6.71 -10.55
C GLU A 295 -16.89 -7.68 -11.12
N PRO A 296 -17.32 -7.51 -12.38
CA PRO A 296 -18.31 -8.39 -13.00
C PRO A 296 -17.69 -9.76 -13.33
N LEU A 297 -17.91 -10.74 -12.46
CA LEU A 297 -17.46 -12.11 -12.68
C LEU A 297 -18.37 -12.81 -13.69
N GLY A 298 -17.79 -13.22 -14.81
CA GLY A 298 -18.47 -13.99 -15.84
C GLY A 298 -17.61 -15.14 -16.35
N PRO A 299 -18.21 -16.14 -17.01
CA PRO A 299 -17.46 -17.20 -17.67
C PRO A 299 -16.48 -16.60 -18.70
N ALA A 300 -15.22 -17.02 -18.66
CA ALA A 300 -14.19 -16.58 -19.59
C ALA A 300 -13.72 -17.76 -20.46
N VAL A 301 -13.59 -17.52 -21.77
CA VAL A 301 -13.12 -18.52 -22.73
C VAL A 301 -12.04 -17.92 -23.62
N ARG A 302 -11.27 -18.78 -24.30
CA ARG A 302 -10.26 -18.37 -25.28
C ARG A 302 -10.94 -17.71 -26.49
N GLN A 303 -10.30 -16.71 -27.07
CA GLN A 303 -10.71 -16.13 -28.35
C GLN A 303 -10.49 -17.11 -29.52
N GLY A 304 -11.29 -16.97 -30.58
CA GLY A 304 -11.18 -17.77 -31.81
C GLY A 304 -12.02 -19.06 -31.83
N ASP A 305 -12.79 -19.33 -30.78
CA ASP A 305 -13.75 -20.45 -30.72
C ASP A 305 -15.15 -19.93 -30.40
N GLU A 306 -15.87 -19.49 -31.44
CA GLU A 306 -17.21 -18.92 -31.30
C GLU A 306 -18.26 -19.96 -30.90
N ALA A 307 -18.08 -21.22 -31.34
CA ALA A 307 -18.99 -22.31 -30.98
C ALA A 307 -18.95 -22.56 -29.47
N TRP A 308 -17.75 -22.68 -28.90
CA TRP A 308 -17.58 -22.84 -27.46
C TRP A 308 -18.06 -21.62 -26.66
N PHE A 309 -17.77 -20.41 -27.14
CA PHE A 309 -18.27 -19.18 -26.54
C PHE A 309 -19.81 -19.17 -26.48
N ASN A 310 -20.48 -19.57 -27.56
CA ASN A 310 -21.93 -19.65 -27.62
C ASN A 310 -22.49 -20.68 -26.62
N ILE A 311 -21.89 -21.87 -26.53
CA ILE A 311 -22.32 -22.90 -25.57
C ILE A 311 -22.25 -22.38 -24.13
N VAL A 312 -21.12 -21.77 -23.74
CA VAL A 312 -20.91 -21.24 -22.39
C VAL A 312 -21.88 -20.09 -22.08
N ARG A 313 -22.04 -19.16 -23.02
CA ARG A 313 -22.95 -18.02 -22.89
C ARG A 313 -24.41 -18.47 -22.73
N TRP A 314 -24.87 -19.36 -23.60
CA TRP A 314 -26.26 -19.83 -23.58
C TRP A 314 -26.54 -20.75 -22.39
N THR A 315 -25.54 -21.47 -21.87
CA THR A 315 -25.67 -22.20 -20.60
C THR A 315 -26.06 -21.25 -19.46
N LEU A 316 -25.35 -20.13 -19.30
CA LEU A 316 -25.70 -19.13 -18.29
C LEU A 316 -27.10 -18.55 -18.51
N TYR A 317 -27.44 -18.18 -19.75
CA TYR A 317 -28.76 -17.64 -20.07
C TYR A 317 -29.89 -18.64 -19.85
N GLY A 318 -29.69 -19.92 -20.14
CA GLY A 318 -30.70 -20.95 -19.88
C GLY A 318 -30.93 -21.15 -18.38
N LEU A 319 -29.88 -21.07 -17.54
CA LEU A 319 -30.00 -21.16 -16.08
C LEU A 319 -30.77 -19.96 -15.50
N LEU A 320 -30.56 -18.77 -16.06
CA LEU A 320 -31.27 -17.54 -15.68
C LEU A 320 -32.74 -17.56 -16.13
N ASN A 321 -33.01 -17.97 -17.38
CA ASN A 321 -34.39 -18.13 -17.88
C ASN A 321 -35.14 -19.23 -17.10
N ALA A 322 -34.47 -20.33 -16.74
CA ALA A 322 -35.06 -21.38 -15.91
C ALA A 322 -35.49 -20.84 -14.54
N GLU A 323 -34.67 -20.01 -13.90
CA GLU A 323 -35.03 -19.34 -12.65
C GLU A 323 -36.23 -18.39 -12.86
N GLU A 324 -36.19 -17.55 -13.90
CA GLU A 324 -37.26 -16.59 -14.20
C GLU A 324 -38.61 -17.28 -14.45
N LEU A 325 -38.61 -18.44 -15.10
CA LEU A 325 -39.81 -19.22 -15.39
C LEU A 325 -40.19 -20.22 -14.28
N GLY A 326 -39.48 -20.24 -13.16
CA GLY A 326 -39.77 -21.15 -12.03
C GLY A 326 -39.49 -22.63 -12.32
N VAL A 327 -38.61 -22.91 -13.28
CA VAL A 327 -38.12 -24.27 -13.57
C VAL A 327 -36.97 -24.58 -12.61
N THR A 328 -37.10 -25.66 -11.85
CA THR A 328 -36.14 -26.10 -10.84
C THR A 328 -35.65 -27.51 -11.12
N SER A 329 -34.55 -27.91 -10.47
CA SER A 329 -34.05 -29.29 -10.51
C SER A 329 -35.12 -30.34 -10.16
N SER A 330 -36.07 -29.99 -9.28
CA SER A 330 -37.14 -30.88 -8.81
C SER A 330 -38.35 -30.98 -9.74
N ASN A 331 -38.57 -30.02 -10.63
CA ASN A 331 -39.77 -29.96 -11.48
C ASN A 331 -39.48 -30.03 -12.99
N VAL A 332 -38.22 -29.89 -13.42
CA VAL A 332 -37.84 -29.76 -14.83
C VAL A 332 -38.32 -30.91 -15.72
N GLU A 333 -38.23 -32.16 -15.25
CA GLU A 333 -38.67 -33.32 -16.03
C GLU A 333 -40.19 -33.37 -16.24
N ARG A 334 -40.96 -32.82 -15.30
CA ARG A 334 -42.41 -32.73 -15.39
C ARG A 334 -42.79 -31.58 -16.32
N GLN A 335 -42.15 -30.43 -16.15
CA GLN A 335 -42.40 -29.26 -16.99
C GLN A 335 -42.05 -29.52 -18.47
N ALA A 336 -40.98 -30.28 -18.75
CA ALA A 336 -40.61 -30.65 -20.11
C ALA A 336 -41.66 -31.54 -20.82
N ARG A 337 -42.48 -32.28 -20.06
CA ARG A 337 -43.53 -33.16 -20.60
C ARG A 337 -44.88 -32.47 -20.71
N ASP A 338 -45.26 -31.75 -19.65
CA ASP A 338 -46.66 -31.37 -19.42
C ASP A 338 -46.91 -29.85 -19.44
N SER A 339 -45.88 -29.02 -19.62
CA SER A 339 -46.05 -27.56 -19.53
C SER A 339 -46.92 -27.02 -20.67
N ARG A 340 -47.93 -26.23 -20.29
CA ARG A 340 -48.77 -25.46 -21.21
C ARG A 340 -48.27 -24.04 -21.45
N ASN A 341 -47.19 -23.63 -20.77
CA ASN A 341 -46.58 -22.33 -20.97
C ASN A 341 -45.64 -22.40 -22.19
N PRO A 342 -45.92 -21.65 -23.28
CA PRO A 342 -45.09 -21.68 -24.49
C PRO A 342 -43.63 -21.31 -24.27
N ASP A 343 -43.33 -20.42 -23.31
CA ASP A 343 -41.95 -20.02 -23.04
C ASP A 343 -41.18 -21.13 -22.32
N VAL A 344 -41.83 -21.88 -21.43
CA VAL A 344 -41.26 -23.08 -20.81
C VAL A 344 -41.10 -24.20 -21.83
N ALA A 345 -42.10 -24.41 -22.70
CA ALA A 345 -42.03 -25.42 -23.74
C ALA A 345 -40.87 -25.16 -24.72
N ARG A 346 -40.63 -23.89 -25.10
CA ARG A 346 -39.48 -23.48 -25.91
C ARG A 346 -38.15 -23.65 -25.19
N LEU A 347 -38.07 -23.20 -23.92
CA LEU A 347 -36.87 -23.31 -23.10
C LEU A 347 -36.42 -24.77 -22.92
N LEU A 348 -37.38 -25.68 -22.66
CA LEU A 348 -37.09 -27.08 -22.35
C LEU A 348 -37.02 -27.99 -23.58
N GLY A 349 -37.17 -27.44 -24.78
CA GLY A 349 -37.10 -28.20 -26.02
C GLY A 349 -38.32 -29.07 -26.30
N SER A 350 -39.49 -28.77 -25.70
CA SER A 350 -40.77 -29.40 -26.04
C SER A 350 -41.35 -28.79 -27.32
N GLU A 351 -41.10 -27.51 -27.58
CA GLU A 351 -41.49 -26.76 -28.77
C GLU A 351 -40.26 -26.08 -29.38
N GLY A 352 -40.02 -26.20 -30.70
CA GLY A 352 -38.80 -25.71 -31.34
C GLY A 352 -37.53 -26.51 -30.99
N ASP A 353 -36.40 -26.14 -31.58
CA ASP A 353 -35.09 -26.79 -31.36
C ASP A 353 -33.96 -25.76 -31.29
N ALA A 354 -33.87 -25.07 -30.17
CA ALA A 354 -32.79 -24.10 -29.89
C ALA A 354 -31.42 -24.77 -29.67
N GLY A 355 -31.38 -26.10 -29.45
CA GLY A 355 -30.13 -26.86 -29.27
C GLY A 355 -29.37 -27.04 -30.58
N LYS A 356 -30.07 -27.11 -31.71
CA LYS A 356 -29.49 -27.35 -33.04
C LYS A 356 -28.38 -26.35 -33.42
N ASP A 357 -28.61 -25.06 -33.22
CA ASP A 357 -27.64 -24.01 -33.55
C ASP A 357 -26.42 -24.03 -32.62
N LEU A 358 -26.57 -24.61 -31.42
CA LEU A 358 -25.49 -24.84 -30.46
C LEU A 358 -24.81 -26.20 -30.64
N GLN A 359 -25.27 -27.03 -31.59
CA GLN A 359 -24.84 -28.42 -31.76
C GLN A 359 -25.03 -29.28 -30.49
N LEU A 360 -26.07 -28.96 -29.71
CA LEU A 360 -26.44 -29.66 -28.49
C LEU A 360 -27.76 -30.43 -28.69
N PRO A 361 -28.03 -31.45 -27.86
CA PRO A 361 -29.33 -32.11 -27.82
C PRO A 361 -30.45 -31.09 -27.57
N ARG A 362 -31.63 -31.36 -28.14
CA ARG A 362 -32.83 -30.51 -28.00
C ARG A 362 -33.19 -30.21 -26.54
N ASP A 363 -32.92 -31.15 -25.63
CA ASP A 363 -33.22 -31.11 -24.21
C ASP A 363 -32.03 -30.61 -23.34
N TRP A 364 -31.04 -29.93 -23.92
CA TRP A 364 -29.82 -29.49 -23.20
C TRP A 364 -30.11 -28.68 -21.93
N VAL A 365 -31.16 -27.84 -21.93
CA VAL A 365 -31.60 -27.09 -20.73
C VAL A 365 -32.12 -28.02 -19.64
N VAL A 366 -32.88 -29.06 -20.03
CA VAL A 366 -33.39 -30.07 -19.10
C VAL A 366 -32.24 -30.80 -18.43
N GLN A 367 -31.23 -31.20 -19.21
CA GLN A 367 -30.05 -31.89 -18.69
C GLN A 367 -29.29 -31.04 -17.66
N MET A 368 -29.02 -29.77 -17.96
CA MET A 368 -28.27 -28.91 -17.04
C MET A 368 -29.07 -28.57 -15.78
N VAL A 369 -30.36 -28.22 -15.89
CA VAL A 369 -31.18 -27.85 -14.71
C VAL A 369 -31.39 -29.07 -13.82
N ARG A 370 -31.54 -30.27 -14.40
CA ARG A 370 -31.58 -31.52 -13.63
C ARG A 370 -30.28 -31.76 -12.85
N GLN A 371 -29.13 -31.44 -13.44
CA GLN A 371 -27.84 -31.72 -12.82
C GLN A 371 -27.45 -30.70 -11.75
N VAL A 372 -27.62 -29.40 -12.01
CA VAL A 372 -27.12 -28.33 -11.13
C VAL A 372 -28.20 -27.43 -10.54
N GLY A 373 -29.44 -27.51 -11.03
CA GLY A 373 -30.51 -26.57 -10.72
C GLY A 373 -30.44 -25.31 -11.57
N ASN A 374 -31.42 -24.42 -11.42
CA ASN A 374 -31.39 -23.09 -12.03
C ASN A 374 -30.37 -22.16 -11.33
N TYR A 375 -30.20 -20.94 -11.84
CA TYR A 375 -29.23 -20.00 -11.27
C TYR A 375 -29.48 -19.69 -9.79
N GLY A 376 -30.74 -19.53 -9.39
CA GLY A 376 -31.14 -19.30 -8.00
C GLY A 376 -30.78 -20.46 -7.06
N GLU A 377 -30.98 -21.71 -7.50
CA GLU A 377 -30.60 -22.91 -6.75
C GLU A 377 -29.07 -23.00 -6.56
N ILE A 378 -28.32 -22.69 -7.61
CA ILE A 378 -26.85 -22.64 -7.57
C ILE A 378 -26.38 -21.55 -6.60
N PHE A 379 -26.96 -20.35 -6.68
CA PHE A 379 -26.61 -19.25 -5.79
C PHE A 379 -26.92 -19.59 -4.34
N ALA A 380 -28.14 -20.05 -4.05
CA ALA A 380 -28.61 -20.34 -2.70
C ALA A 380 -27.75 -21.40 -2.01
N ARG A 381 -27.37 -22.47 -2.72
CA ARG A 381 -26.54 -23.56 -2.18
C ARG A 381 -25.11 -23.12 -1.86
N ASN A 382 -24.51 -22.29 -2.71
CA ASN A 382 -23.06 -22.03 -2.65
C ASN A 382 -22.70 -20.76 -1.88
N VAL A 383 -23.49 -19.69 -2.03
CA VAL A 383 -23.17 -18.37 -1.45
C VAL A 383 -24.34 -17.69 -0.75
N GLY A 384 -25.58 -18.09 -1.04
CA GLY A 384 -26.78 -17.53 -0.43
C GLY A 384 -27.16 -18.18 0.90
N ASP A 385 -28.47 -18.20 1.17
CA ASP A 385 -29.05 -18.65 2.45
C ASP A 385 -28.78 -20.12 2.79
N GLY A 386 -28.49 -20.97 1.79
CA GLY A 386 -28.11 -22.37 1.99
C GLY A 386 -26.64 -22.56 2.35
N SER A 387 -25.83 -21.49 2.31
CA SER A 387 -24.39 -21.54 2.59
C SER A 387 -24.03 -20.91 3.95
N PRO A 388 -22.79 -21.09 4.44
CA PRO A 388 -22.27 -20.33 5.58
C PRO A 388 -22.11 -18.82 5.30
N LEU A 389 -22.03 -18.40 4.03
CA LEU A 389 -21.78 -17.01 3.64
C LEU A 389 -23.03 -16.11 3.77
N LYS A 390 -24.23 -16.69 3.63
CA LYS A 390 -25.52 -15.98 3.76
C LYS A 390 -25.59 -14.69 2.94
N MET A 391 -25.01 -14.67 1.75
CA MET A 391 -24.98 -13.46 0.92
C MET A 391 -26.37 -13.17 0.36
N PRO A 392 -26.86 -11.91 0.47
CA PRO A 392 -28.06 -11.50 -0.22
C PRO A 392 -27.83 -11.52 -1.73
N ARG A 393 -28.90 -11.69 -2.52
CA ARG A 393 -28.81 -11.67 -4.00
C ARG A 393 -28.22 -10.36 -4.54
N GLY A 394 -28.64 -9.22 -3.99
CA GLY A 394 -28.18 -7.90 -4.41
C GLY A 394 -28.27 -7.71 -5.93
N LEU A 395 -27.16 -7.29 -6.56
CA LEU A 395 -27.08 -7.12 -8.01
C LEU A 395 -27.26 -8.43 -8.80
N ASN A 396 -27.06 -9.60 -8.19
CA ASN A 396 -27.26 -10.91 -8.81
C ASN A 396 -28.73 -11.39 -8.76
N ALA A 397 -29.66 -10.57 -8.27
CA ALA A 397 -31.09 -10.85 -8.39
C ALA A 397 -31.53 -10.80 -9.87
N GLN A 398 -32.67 -11.44 -10.16
CA GLN A 398 -33.31 -11.34 -11.46
C GLN A 398 -33.65 -9.88 -11.78
N TRP A 399 -33.61 -9.54 -13.06
CA TRP A 399 -33.88 -8.18 -13.53
C TRP A 399 -35.25 -7.66 -13.10
N ASN A 400 -36.27 -8.53 -13.08
CA ASN A 400 -37.64 -8.23 -12.65
C ASN A 400 -37.81 -8.18 -11.12
N LEU A 401 -36.75 -8.48 -10.36
CA LEU A 401 -36.66 -8.40 -8.90
C LEU A 401 -35.65 -7.32 -8.43
N GLY A 402 -35.29 -6.38 -9.31
CA GLY A 402 -34.41 -5.25 -8.98
C GLY A 402 -32.91 -5.56 -9.06
N GLY A 403 -32.51 -6.71 -9.60
CA GLY A 403 -31.11 -7.03 -9.89
C GLY A 403 -30.71 -6.73 -11.33
N LEU A 404 -29.51 -7.18 -11.71
CA LEU A 404 -28.92 -6.96 -13.03
C LEU A 404 -28.87 -8.24 -13.90
N HIS A 405 -29.27 -9.40 -13.36
CA HIS A 405 -29.26 -10.63 -14.14
C HIS A 405 -30.44 -10.65 -15.11
N TYR A 406 -30.12 -10.39 -16.37
CA TYR A 406 -31.03 -10.41 -17.50
C TYR A 406 -30.50 -11.39 -18.54
N ALA A 407 -31.33 -12.34 -18.93
CA ALA A 407 -31.02 -13.26 -20.01
C ALA A 407 -31.90 -12.94 -21.23
N PRO A 408 -31.33 -12.87 -22.44
CA PRO A 408 -32.13 -12.85 -23.66
C PRO A 408 -33.08 -14.04 -23.71
N PRO A 409 -34.29 -13.88 -24.27
CA PRO A 409 -35.23 -14.97 -24.37
C PRO A 409 -34.73 -16.02 -25.37
N ILE A 410 -34.89 -17.30 -25.04
CA ILE A 410 -34.63 -18.41 -25.96
C ILE A 410 -35.87 -18.56 -26.85
N ARG A 411 -35.76 -18.16 -28.13
CA ARG A 411 -36.86 -18.10 -29.10
C ARG A 411 -36.43 -18.60 -30.46
#